data_AF-A0A0F9AIJ5-F1
#
_entry.id   AF-A0A0F9AIJ5-F1
#
_cell.length_a   1.000
_cell.length_b   1.000
_cell.length_c   1.000
_cell.angle_alpha   90.00
_cell.angle_beta   90.00
_cell.angle_gamma   90.00
#
_symmetry.space_group_name_H-M   'P 1'
#
loop_
_entity.id
_entity.type
_entity.pdbx_description
1 polymer ?
#
loop_
_entity_poly.entity_id
_entity_poly.type
_entity_poly.pdbx_seq_one_letter_code
_entity_poly.pdbx_strand_id
1 'polypeptide(L)'
;AQVEPDSTVRQEAWAVVMDLLAKSDVKKLAVLADQLAQREDAREHLIKLLKIWVGKIPADKPNQRATVRLRLGTVLLTAGRPAEAAGELAAVHARLAQTDPARAGDVWIKWVRALLAADDGSAVARMAENKNDRQFAAVFGALTARLAALKAQKDWDALVRLAGAATGRLNDRLDEAGKRQLAEALAHARGQQQSADRQRVATLVPRLTGTDEPARSAAQGELLVMKSRAVEPLVRELQKAVQSKTSAAGAEAAIVKLLGKLAPELTGYDPTAARGVRVATVAGWLKKLGS
;
A
#
# COMPACT_ATOMS: atom_id res chain seq x y z
N ALA A 1 -11.78 -25.77 31.18
CA ALA A 1 -12.70 -26.27 30.13
C ALA A 1 -11.86 -26.97 29.07
N GLN A 2 -12.18 -28.22 28.74
CA GLN A 2 -11.50 -28.98 27.69
C GLN A 2 -11.93 -28.38 26.34
N VAL A 3 -10.98 -27.87 25.57
CA VAL A 3 -11.25 -27.26 24.25
C VAL A 3 -11.24 -28.40 23.22
N GLU A 4 -12.30 -28.50 22.42
CA GLU A 4 -12.40 -29.45 21.29
C GLU A 4 -11.10 -29.40 20.47
N PRO A 5 -10.32 -30.50 20.31
CA PRO A 5 -9.01 -30.46 19.66
C PRO A 5 -9.06 -30.17 18.15
N ASP A 6 -10.13 -30.54 17.44
CA ASP A 6 -10.23 -30.35 16.00
C ASP A 6 -10.56 -28.89 15.63
N SER A 7 -9.66 -28.26 14.87
CA SER A 7 -9.85 -26.87 14.39
C SER A 7 -11.04 -26.71 13.45
N THR A 8 -11.35 -27.71 12.63
CA THR A 8 -12.47 -27.71 11.69
C THR A 8 -13.79 -27.78 12.45
N VAL A 9 -13.90 -28.69 13.42
CA VAL A 9 -15.10 -28.81 14.26
C VAL A 9 -15.34 -27.51 15.05
N ARG A 10 -14.28 -26.88 15.58
CA ARG A 10 -14.39 -25.56 16.22
C ARG A 10 -14.88 -24.48 15.27
N GLN A 11 -14.45 -24.48 14.01
CA GLN A 11 -14.88 -23.51 13.00
C GLN A 11 -16.35 -23.70 12.60
N GLU A 12 -16.79 -24.96 12.42
CA GLU A 12 -18.18 -25.28 12.09
C GLU A 12 -19.12 -24.93 13.23
N ALA A 13 -18.77 -25.30 14.47
CA ALA A 13 -19.53 -24.90 15.66
C ALA A 13 -19.66 -23.37 15.74
N TRP A 14 -18.60 -22.64 15.39
CA TRP A 14 -18.65 -21.18 15.36
C TRP A 14 -19.52 -20.62 14.24
N ALA A 15 -19.53 -21.24 13.05
CA ALA A 15 -20.41 -20.85 11.96
C ALA A 15 -21.89 -20.99 12.38
N VAL A 16 -22.25 -22.11 13.00
CA VAL A 16 -23.61 -22.33 13.54
C VAL A 16 -23.96 -21.28 14.60
N VAL A 17 -23.04 -20.98 15.52
CA VAL A 17 -23.24 -19.92 16.52
C VAL A 17 -23.45 -18.56 15.85
N MET A 18 -22.68 -18.22 14.81
CA MET A 18 -22.82 -16.97 14.08
C MET A 18 -24.19 -16.83 13.40
N ASP A 19 -24.72 -17.92 12.82
CA ASP A 19 -26.05 -17.92 12.21
C ASP A 19 -27.18 -17.73 13.24
N LEU A 20 -27.01 -18.29 14.44
CA LEU A 20 -27.94 -18.05 15.56
C LEU A 20 -27.85 -16.61 16.06
N LEU A 21 -26.66 -16.04 16.12
CA LEU A 21 -26.44 -14.64 16.51
C LEU A 21 -26.98 -13.67 15.47
N ALA A 22 -26.93 -14.01 14.19
CA ALA A 22 -27.58 -13.27 13.12
C ALA A 22 -29.12 -13.22 13.27
N LYS A 23 -29.74 -14.09 14.08
CA LYS A 23 -31.16 -14.06 14.43
C LYS A 23 -31.45 -13.43 15.80
N SER A 24 -30.41 -13.21 16.61
CA SER A 24 -30.54 -12.68 17.97
C SER A 24 -30.87 -11.18 18.03
N ASP A 25 -31.42 -10.74 19.15
CA ASP A 25 -31.66 -9.32 19.41
C ASP A 25 -30.36 -8.53 19.69
N VAL A 26 -30.42 -7.22 19.54
CA VAL A 26 -29.28 -6.30 19.72
C VAL A 26 -28.71 -6.32 21.15
N LYS A 27 -29.52 -6.59 22.19
CA LYS A 27 -29.03 -6.62 23.58
C LYS A 27 -28.12 -7.83 23.80
N LYS A 28 -28.50 -9.00 23.29
CA LYS A 28 -27.66 -10.21 23.36
C LYS A 28 -26.32 -10.02 22.64
N LEU A 29 -26.33 -9.36 21.48
CA LEU A 29 -25.09 -9.06 20.74
C LEU A 29 -24.17 -8.12 21.52
N ALA A 30 -24.72 -7.15 22.24
CA ALA A 30 -23.96 -6.25 23.09
C ALA A 30 -23.24 -7.00 24.22
N VAL A 31 -23.98 -7.82 24.97
CA VAL A 31 -23.43 -8.60 26.09
C VAL A 31 -22.32 -9.55 25.62
N LEU A 32 -22.56 -10.27 24.52
CA LEU A 32 -21.56 -11.17 23.95
C LEU A 32 -20.33 -10.42 23.43
N ALA A 33 -20.51 -9.24 22.83
CA ALA A 33 -19.39 -8.42 22.39
C ALA A 33 -18.52 -7.96 23.58
N ASP A 34 -19.13 -7.63 24.71
CA ASP A 34 -18.41 -7.28 25.94
C ASP A 34 -17.63 -8.46 26.51
N GLN A 35 -18.22 -9.66 26.51
CA GLN A 35 -17.54 -10.88 26.93
C GLN A 35 -16.36 -11.25 26.02
N LEU A 36 -16.54 -11.19 24.70
CA LEU A 36 -15.47 -11.48 23.74
C LEU A 36 -14.37 -10.41 23.75
N ALA A 37 -14.67 -9.16 24.10
CA ALA A 37 -13.68 -8.09 24.19
C ALA A 37 -12.65 -8.30 25.32
N GLN A 38 -12.99 -9.12 26.33
CA GLN A 38 -12.06 -9.49 27.41
C GLN A 38 -11.12 -10.64 27.02
N ARG A 39 -11.26 -11.19 25.81
CA ARG A 39 -10.55 -12.37 25.35
C ARG A 39 -9.64 -12.04 24.18
N GLU A 40 -8.33 -12.15 24.38
CA GLU A 40 -7.35 -11.90 23.31
C GLU A 40 -7.49 -12.89 22.14
N ASP A 41 -7.81 -14.15 22.45
CA ASP A 41 -8.00 -15.24 21.49
C ASP A 41 -9.30 -15.14 20.68
N ALA A 42 -10.23 -14.28 21.08
CA ALA A 42 -11.55 -14.15 20.48
C ALA A 42 -11.70 -12.94 19.55
N ARG A 43 -10.59 -12.30 19.13
CA ARG A 43 -10.63 -11.05 18.37
C ARG A 43 -11.38 -11.17 17.03
N GLU A 44 -11.13 -12.21 16.25
CA GLU A 44 -11.83 -12.45 14.97
C GLU A 44 -13.33 -12.70 15.17
N HIS A 45 -13.66 -13.41 16.23
CA HIS A 45 -15.04 -13.69 16.64
C HIS A 45 -15.77 -12.40 17.04
N LEU A 46 -15.11 -11.53 17.80
CA LEU A 46 -15.62 -10.20 18.13
C LEU A 46 -15.85 -9.34 16.89
N ILE A 47 -14.94 -9.34 15.92
CA ILE A 47 -15.11 -8.60 14.66
C ILE A 47 -16.36 -9.06 13.91
N LYS A 48 -16.55 -10.38 13.75
CA LYS A 48 -17.73 -10.95 13.10
C LYS A 48 -19.01 -10.54 13.83
N LEU A 49 -19.03 -10.65 15.16
CA LEU A 49 -20.17 -10.27 15.98
C LEU A 49 -20.52 -8.78 15.84
N LEU A 50 -19.53 -7.90 15.87
CA LEU A 50 -19.71 -6.46 15.71
C LEU A 50 -20.24 -6.11 14.31
N LYS A 51 -19.79 -6.79 13.25
CA LYS A 51 -20.33 -6.62 11.89
C LYS A 51 -21.82 -6.98 11.82
N ILE A 52 -22.20 -8.13 12.38
CA ILE A 52 -23.62 -8.56 12.48
C ILE A 52 -24.43 -7.50 13.24
N TRP A 53 -23.89 -7.03 14.38
CA TRP A 53 -24.57 -6.03 15.20
C TRP A 53 -24.78 -4.71 14.44
N VAL A 54 -23.77 -4.19 13.75
CA VAL A 54 -23.90 -2.97 12.91
C VAL A 54 -25.01 -3.14 11.87
N GLY A 55 -25.09 -4.31 11.21
CA GLY A 55 -26.11 -4.61 10.21
C GLY A 55 -27.54 -4.68 10.76
N LYS A 56 -27.69 -5.07 12.04
CA LYS A 56 -29.00 -5.16 12.72
C LYS A 56 -29.52 -3.84 13.26
N ILE A 57 -28.68 -2.83 13.43
CA ILE A 57 -29.13 -1.54 13.96
C ILE A 57 -29.95 -0.83 12.87
N PRO A 58 -31.23 -0.49 13.12
CA PRO A 58 -32.07 0.24 12.18
C PRO A 58 -31.46 1.56 11.68
N ALA A 59 -31.82 1.99 10.46
CA ALA A 59 -31.24 3.18 9.82
C ALA A 59 -31.61 4.49 10.53
N ASP A 60 -32.76 4.53 11.19
CA ASP A 60 -33.25 5.62 12.03
C ASP A 60 -32.53 5.72 13.39
N LYS A 61 -31.60 4.81 13.70
CA LYS A 61 -30.74 4.85 14.91
C LYS A 61 -29.26 5.12 14.57
N PRO A 62 -28.94 6.23 13.89
CA PRO A 62 -27.59 6.50 13.39
C PRO A 62 -26.55 6.66 14.50
N ASN A 63 -26.92 7.20 15.66
CA ASN A 63 -25.99 7.38 16.78
C ASN A 63 -25.60 6.04 17.43
N GLN A 64 -26.57 5.13 17.59
CA GLN A 64 -26.30 3.77 18.07
C GLN A 64 -25.40 3.03 17.08
N ARG A 65 -25.67 3.17 15.78
CA ARG A 65 -24.84 2.58 14.71
C ARG A 65 -23.42 3.13 14.74
N ALA A 66 -23.24 4.44 14.90
CA ALA A 66 -21.92 5.08 14.99
C ALA A 66 -21.11 4.57 16.19
N THR A 67 -21.73 4.36 17.35
CA THR A 67 -21.05 3.80 18.53
C THR A 67 -20.51 2.39 18.27
N VAL A 68 -21.31 1.50 17.67
CA VAL A 68 -20.85 0.13 17.37
C VAL A 68 -19.80 0.12 16.26
N ARG A 69 -19.94 0.97 15.23
CA ARG A 69 -18.93 1.11 14.18
C ARG A 69 -17.60 1.65 14.71
N LEU A 70 -17.62 2.58 15.66
CA LEU A 70 -16.40 3.08 16.31
C LEU A 70 -15.67 1.97 17.06
N ARG A 71 -16.42 1.12 17.77
CA ARG A 71 -15.87 -0.07 18.42
C ARG A 71 -15.28 -1.04 17.40
N LEU A 72 -16.02 -1.35 16.33
CA LEU A 72 -15.57 -2.22 15.25
C LEU A 72 -14.27 -1.69 14.61
N GLY A 73 -14.21 -0.41 14.24
CA GLY A 73 -13.01 0.20 13.67
C GLY A 73 -11.80 0.12 14.61
N THR A 74 -12.02 0.28 15.92
CA THR A 74 -10.94 0.14 16.92
C THR A 74 -10.43 -1.30 17.00
N VAL A 75 -11.32 -2.29 17.02
CA VAL A 75 -10.94 -3.71 17.04
C VAL A 75 -10.26 -4.14 15.73
N LEU A 76 -10.70 -3.61 14.58
CA LEU A 76 -10.07 -3.86 13.29
C LEU A 76 -8.64 -3.32 13.25
N LEU A 77 -8.37 -2.15 13.83
CA LEU A 77 -7.01 -1.61 13.94
C LEU A 77 -6.10 -2.53 14.77
N THR A 78 -6.57 -2.99 15.94
CA THR A 78 -5.78 -3.89 16.78
C THR A 78 -5.62 -5.29 16.18
N ALA A 79 -6.49 -5.68 15.25
CA ALA A 79 -6.38 -6.91 14.47
C ALA A 79 -5.50 -6.77 13.21
N GLY A 80 -4.89 -5.61 12.96
CA GLY A 80 -4.06 -5.41 11.77
C GLY A 80 -4.87 -5.35 10.46
N ARG A 81 -6.14 -4.91 10.53
CA ARG A 81 -7.04 -4.74 9.38
C ARG A 81 -7.34 -3.25 9.13
N PRO A 82 -6.31 -2.42 8.84
CA PRO A 82 -6.44 -0.97 8.82
C PRO A 82 -7.36 -0.45 7.71
N ALA A 83 -7.41 -1.13 6.54
CA ALA A 83 -8.28 -0.73 5.43
C ALA A 83 -9.78 -0.83 5.81
N GLU A 84 -10.17 -1.94 6.45
CA GLU A 84 -11.55 -2.12 6.92
C GLU A 84 -11.85 -1.15 8.06
N ALA A 85 -10.91 -0.93 8.98
CA ALA A 85 -11.06 0.05 10.04
C ALA A 85 -11.29 1.46 9.48
N ALA A 86 -10.57 1.85 8.43
CA ALA A 86 -10.70 3.16 7.81
C ALA A 86 -12.12 3.37 7.25
N GLY A 87 -12.72 2.35 6.63
CA GLY A 87 -14.11 2.42 6.14
C GLY A 87 -15.13 2.63 7.26
N GLU A 88 -14.98 1.91 8.37
CA GLU A 88 -15.88 2.07 9.52
C GLU A 88 -15.71 3.43 10.20
N LEU A 89 -14.47 3.88 10.40
CA LEU A 89 -14.16 5.16 11.04
C LEU A 89 -14.58 6.36 10.18
N ALA A 90 -14.50 6.26 8.85
CA ALA A 90 -15.01 7.29 7.94
C ALA A 90 -16.52 7.52 8.14
N ALA A 91 -17.29 6.44 8.25
CA ALA A 91 -18.74 6.53 8.47
C ALA A 91 -19.08 7.13 9.85
N VAL A 92 -18.31 6.79 10.89
CA VAL A 92 -18.46 7.40 12.22
C VAL A 92 -18.14 8.88 12.19
N HIS A 93 -17.02 9.26 11.57
CA HIS A 93 -16.61 10.66 11.43
C HIS A 93 -17.69 11.49 10.70
N ALA A 94 -18.18 11.00 9.57
CA ALA A 94 -19.23 11.68 8.79
C ALA A 94 -20.49 11.94 9.63
N ARG A 95 -20.86 11.00 10.51
CA ARG A 95 -21.99 11.18 11.41
C ARG A 95 -21.68 12.19 12.52
N LEU A 96 -20.57 12.02 13.23
CA LEU A 96 -20.23 12.87 14.37
C LEU A 96 -19.93 14.31 13.96
N ALA A 97 -19.40 14.55 12.76
CA ALA A 97 -19.16 15.91 12.27
C ALA A 97 -20.44 16.77 12.25
N GLN A 98 -21.61 16.15 12.16
CA GLN A 98 -22.91 16.85 12.16
C GLN A 98 -23.50 17.02 13.57
N THR A 99 -23.13 16.18 14.53
CA THR A 99 -23.83 16.07 15.82
C THR A 99 -22.96 16.36 17.04
N ASP A 100 -21.65 16.11 16.93
CA ASP A 100 -20.66 16.30 17.99
C ASP A 100 -19.27 16.54 17.35
N PRO A 101 -18.97 17.80 16.95
CA PRO A 101 -17.72 18.14 16.28
C PRO A 101 -16.46 17.85 17.10
N ALA A 102 -16.56 17.91 18.43
CA ALA A 102 -15.44 17.61 19.32
C ALA A 102 -15.04 16.13 19.21
N ARG A 103 -16.01 15.22 19.38
CA ARG A 103 -15.75 13.78 19.19
C ARG A 103 -15.44 13.42 17.74
N ALA A 104 -15.98 14.16 16.77
CA ALA A 104 -15.62 13.99 15.37
C ALA A 104 -14.11 14.18 15.17
N GLY A 105 -13.50 15.17 15.81
CA GLY A 105 -12.06 15.41 15.77
C GLY A 105 -11.23 14.22 16.23
N ASP A 106 -11.61 13.57 17.33
CA ASP A 106 -10.91 12.38 17.84
C ASP A 106 -11.03 11.18 16.88
N VAL A 107 -12.21 11.01 16.29
CA VAL A 107 -12.45 9.95 15.29
C VAL A 107 -11.70 10.24 14.00
N TRP A 108 -11.59 11.51 13.59
CA TRP A 108 -10.80 11.92 12.44
C TRP A 108 -9.33 11.50 12.58
N ILE A 109 -8.73 11.72 13.75
CA ILE A 109 -7.34 11.28 14.03
C ILE A 109 -7.21 9.76 13.85
N LYS A 110 -8.14 8.98 14.43
CA LYS A 110 -8.13 7.51 14.30
C LYS A 110 -8.31 7.07 12.85
N TRP A 111 -9.19 7.73 12.12
CA TRP A 111 -9.46 7.44 10.71
C TRP A 111 -8.24 7.68 9.83
N VAL A 112 -7.58 8.84 9.95
CA VAL A 112 -6.37 9.13 9.16
C VAL A 112 -5.23 8.17 9.53
N ARG A 113 -5.08 7.81 10.81
CA ARG A 113 -4.12 6.78 11.23
C ARG A 113 -4.41 5.42 10.58
N ALA A 114 -5.69 5.04 10.46
CA ALA A 114 -6.09 3.82 9.77
C ALA A 114 -5.74 3.88 8.28
N LEU A 115 -6.01 5.01 7.61
CA LEU A 115 -5.63 5.21 6.21
C LEU A 115 -4.10 5.11 6.00
N LEU A 116 -3.31 5.74 6.87
CA LEU A 116 -1.84 5.64 6.83
C LEU A 116 -1.35 4.20 7.03
N ALA A 117 -1.93 3.46 7.98
CA ALA A 117 -1.58 2.07 8.23
C ALA A 117 -2.00 1.13 7.07
N ALA A 118 -2.99 1.51 6.28
CA ALA A 118 -3.45 0.81 5.09
C ALA A 118 -2.70 1.23 3.80
N ASP A 119 -1.73 2.14 3.89
CA ASP A 119 -1.07 2.79 2.75
C ASP A 119 -2.05 3.43 1.75
N ASP A 120 -3.20 3.90 2.25
CA ASP A 120 -4.21 4.55 1.44
C ASP A 120 -3.76 5.97 1.04
N GLY A 121 -3.67 6.21 -0.27
CA GLY A 121 -3.19 7.47 -0.84
C GLY A 121 -4.04 8.69 -0.48
N SER A 122 -5.27 8.51 0.00
CA SER A 122 -6.13 9.60 0.46
C SER A 122 -5.72 10.17 1.82
N ALA A 123 -4.92 9.45 2.63
CA ALA A 123 -4.52 9.88 3.97
C ALA A 123 -3.89 11.28 3.97
N VAL A 124 -2.93 11.50 3.08
CA VAL A 124 -2.21 12.77 2.96
C VAL A 124 -3.13 13.90 2.51
N ALA A 125 -4.08 13.62 1.61
CA ALA A 125 -5.07 14.61 1.18
C ALA A 125 -5.91 15.08 2.36
N ARG A 126 -6.40 14.15 3.19
CA ARG A 126 -7.16 14.47 4.40
C ARG A 126 -6.34 15.30 5.39
N MET A 127 -5.06 14.98 5.57
CA MET A 127 -4.16 15.76 6.42
C MET A 127 -4.04 17.21 5.93
N ALA A 128 -3.85 17.41 4.62
CA ALA A 128 -3.72 18.73 4.01
C ALA A 128 -5.00 19.58 4.20
N GLU A 129 -6.16 18.97 4.05
CA GLU A 129 -7.48 19.62 4.16
C GLU A 129 -7.84 20.03 5.60
N ASN A 130 -7.22 19.42 6.62
CA ASN A 130 -7.63 19.63 8.02
C ASN A 130 -7.04 20.90 8.65
N LYS A 131 -7.88 21.90 8.90
CA LYS A 131 -7.47 23.19 9.48
C LYS A 131 -7.14 23.16 10.98
N ASN A 132 -7.35 22.05 11.68
CA ASN A 132 -7.05 21.94 13.11
C ASN A 132 -5.60 21.49 13.36
N ASP A 133 -4.77 22.37 13.93
CA ASP A 133 -3.34 22.10 14.12
C ASP A 133 -3.04 21.00 15.14
N ARG A 134 -3.85 20.85 16.18
CA ARG A 134 -3.68 19.76 17.16
C ARG A 134 -3.93 18.40 16.51
N GLN A 135 -4.99 18.31 15.71
CA GLN A 135 -5.30 17.09 14.97
C GLN A 135 -4.22 16.80 13.92
N PHE A 136 -3.77 17.83 13.18
CA PHE A 136 -2.69 17.73 12.21
C PHE A 136 -1.41 17.18 12.86
N ALA A 137 -0.95 17.78 13.95
CA ALA A 137 0.23 17.33 14.68
C ALA A 137 0.11 15.86 15.14
N ALA A 138 -1.07 15.47 15.63
CA ALA A 138 -1.34 14.10 16.09
C ALA A 138 -1.28 13.03 14.98
N VAL A 139 -1.59 13.39 13.73
CA VAL A 139 -1.51 12.48 12.57
C VAL A 139 -0.19 12.61 11.82
N PHE A 140 0.48 13.76 11.90
CA PHE A 140 1.82 13.93 11.34
C PHE A 140 2.83 13.00 12.03
N GLY A 141 2.77 12.87 13.37
CA GLY A 141 3.57 11.88 14.09
C GLY A 141 3.28 10.42 13.66
N ALA A 142 2.05 10.12 13.23
CA ALA A 142 1.72 8.80 12.70
C ALA A 142 2.24 8.60 11.27
N LEU A 143 2.25 9.66 10.44
CA LEU A 143 2.85 9.65 9.12
C LEU A 143 4.36 9.36 9.23
N THR A 144 5.08 10.07 10.10
CA THR A 144 6.53 9.87 10.28
C THR A 144 6.84 8.46 10.79
N ALA A 145 6.05 7.94 11.73
CA ALA A 145 6.16 6.55 12.18
C ALA A 145 5.91 5.54 11.04
N ARG A 146 4.91 5.78 10.18
CA ARG A 146 4.65 4.92 9.02
C ARG A 146 5.80 4.95 8.01
N LEU A 147 6.34 6.12 7.70
CA LEU A 147 7.51 6.27 6.83
C LEU A 147 8.73 5.50 7.39
N ALA A 148 8.97 5.58 8.70
CA ALA A 148 10.03 4.81 9.36
C ALA A 148 9.79 3.29 9.28
N ALA A 149 8.55 2.83 9.46
CA ALA A 149 8.18 1.43 9.33
C ALA A 149 8.39 0.91 7.89
N LEU A 150 7.96 1.66 6.87
CA LEU A 150 8.16 1.32 5.47
C LEU A 150 9.66 1.24 5.12
N LYS A 151 10.48 2.16 5.65
CA LYS A 151 11.94 2.11 5.54
C LYS A 151 12.53 0.85 6.17
N ALA A 152 12.09 0.48 7.38
CA ALA A 152 12.56 -0.73 8.06
C ALA A 152 12.15 -2.01 7.32
N GLN A 153 10.96 -2.01 6.71
CA GLN A 153 10.45 -3.09 5.87
C GLN A 153 11.12 -3.16 4.49
N LYS A 154 11.94 -2.15 4.13
CA LYS A 154 12.51 -1.97 2.79
C LYS A 154 11.45 -1.91 1.68
N ASP A 155 10.23 -1.49 2.02
CA ASP A 155 9.19 -1.23 1.04
C ASP A 155 9.40 0.17 0.45
N TRP A 156 10.40 0.25 -0.44
CA TRP A 156 10.82 1.50 -1.05
C TRP A 156 9.74 2.11 -1.93
N ASP A 157 8.87 1.28 -2.54
CA ASP A 157 7.81 1.79 -3.39
C ASP A 157 6.71 2.49 -2.59
N ALA A 158 6.19 1.84 -1.55
CA ALA A 158 5.22 2.47 -0.67
C ALA A 158 5.82 3.71 0.00
N LEU A 159 7.10 3.67 0.39
CA LEU A 159 7.79 4.80 0.97
C LEU A 159 7.90 5.99 0.00
N VAL A 160 8.31 5.77 -1.25
CA VAL A 160 8.37 6.83 -2.29
C VAL A 160 6.99 7.42 -2.55
N ARG A 161 5.95 6.57 -2.67
CA ARG A 161 4.57 7.03 -2.90
C ARG A 161 4.07 7.90 -1.75
N LEU A 162 4.22 7.44 -0.50
CA LEU A 162 3.71 8.15 0.68
C LEU A 162 4.52 9.43 0.96
N ALA A 163 5.85 9.35 0.94
CA ALA A 163 6.71 10.52 1.15
C ALA A 163 6.52 11.55 0.03
N GLY A 164 6.42 11.11 -1.23
CA GLY A 164 6.18 11.99 -2.37
C GLY A 164 4.85 12.72 -2.28
N ALA A 165 3.78 12.01 -1.91
CA ALA A 165 2.48 12.63 -1.66
C ALA A 165 2.56 13.66 -0.51
N ALA A 166 3.23 13.29 0.59
CA ALA A 166 3.40 14.16 1.76
C ALA A 166 4.17 15.44 1.43
N THR A 167 5.33 15.34 0.77
CA THR A 167 6.10 16.51 0.30
C THR A 167 5.29 17.36 -0.67
N GLY A 168 4.52 16.76 -1.58
CA GLY A 168 3.74 17.51 -2.56
C GLY A 168 2.53 18.26 -2.00
N ARG A 169 1.97 17.84 -0.85
CA ARG A 169 0.69 18.36 -0.33
C ARG A 169 0.76 18.98 1.05
N LEU A 170 1.78 18.70 1.84
CA LEU A 170 1.87 19.16 3.23
C LEU A 170 2.89 20.28 3.44
N ASN A 171 3.68 20.65 2.42
CA ASN A 171 4.74 21.66 2.56
C ASN A 171 4.25 22.96 3.22
N ASP A 172 3.06 23.45 2.86
CA ASP A 172 2.52 24.71 3.40
C ASP A 172 2.10 24.62 4.88
N ARG A 173 1.98 23.40 5.42
CA ARG A 173 1.61 23.13 6.81
C ARG A 173 2.80 22.78 7.69
N LEU A 174 3.98 22.58 7.10
CA LEU A 174 5.17 22.13 7.81
C LEU A 174 6.14 23.28 8.04
N ASP A 175 6.83 23.22 9.16
CA ASP A 175 8.04 24.01 9.38
C ASP A 175 9.20 23.47 8.53
N GLU A 176 10.31 24.20 8.51
CA GLU A 176 11.49 23.82 7.72
C GLU A 176 12.07 22.46 8.15
N ALA A 177 11.96 22.11 9.43
CA ALA A 177 12.39 20.81 9.93
C ALA A 177 11.54 19.67 9.36
N GLY A 178 10.21 19.79 9.39
CA GLY A 178 9.28 18.83 8.81
C GLY A 178 9.43 18.68 7.30
N LYS A 179 9.63 19.81 6.58
CA LYS A 179 9.91 19.80 5.14
C LYS A 179 11.18 19.02 4.82
N ARG A 180 12.28 19.30 5.53
CA ARG A 180 13.56 18.58 5.37
C ARG A 180 13.41 17.10 5.66
N GLN A 181 12.75 16.74 6.75
CA GLN A 181 12.53 15.34 7.13
C GLN A 181 11.81 14.55 6.01
N LEU A 182 10.74 15.10 5.43
CA LEU A 182 10.03 14.45 4.33
C LEU A 182 10.88 14.38 3.05
N ALA A 183 11.59 15.46 2.73
CA ALA A 183 12.47 15.51 1.55
C ALA A 183 13.61 14.48 1.65
N GLU A 184 14.24 14.35 2.81
CA GLU A 184 15.29 13.35 3.06
C GLU A 184 14.74 11.92 2.98
N ALA A 185 13.57 11.67 3.58
CA ALA A 185 12.91 10.37 3.49
C ALA A 185 12.61 10.00 2.03
N LEU A 186 12.08 10.94 1.25
CA LEU A 186 11.80 10.75 -0.17
C LEU A 186 13.07 10.53 -1.00
N ALA A 187 14.10 11.35 -0.81
CA ALA A 187 15.37 11.23 -1.53
C ALA A 187 16.05 9.89 -1.24
N HIS A 188 16.11 9.49 0.03
CA HIS A 188 16.65 8.20 0.43
C HIS A 188 15.85 7.03 -0.18
N ALA A 189 14.52 7.09 -0.10
CA ALA A 189 13.65 6.06 -0.65
C ALA A 189 13.81 5.92 -2.17
N ARG A 190 13.89 7.04 -2.91
CA ARG A 190 14.15 7.03 -4.36
C ARG A 190 15.48 6.41 -4.71
N GLY A 191 16.55 6.75 -3.98
CA GLY A 191 17.87 6.15 -4.19
C GLY A 191 17.86 4.64 -3.95
N GLN A 192 17.20 4.17 -2.89
CA GLN A 192 17.08 2.75 -2.60
C GLN A 192 16.17 2.00 -3.60
N GLN A 193 15.05 2.61 -3.99
CA GLN A 193 14.16 2.06 -5.03
C GLN A 193 14.92 1.88 -6.34
N GLN A 194 15.63 2.91 -6.81
CA GLN A 194 16.44 2.82 -8.04
C GLN A 194 17.50 1.72 -7.96
N SER A 195 18.16 1.56 -6.82
CA SER A 195 19.13 0.48 -6.60
C SER A 195 18.47 -0.91 -6.67
N ALA A 196 17.35 -1.08 -5.96
CA ALA A 196 16.58 -2.32 -5.96
C ALA A 196 16.03 -2.66 -7.35
N ASP A 197 15.49 -1.69 -8.08
CA ASP A 197 14.98 -1.85 -9.43
C ASP A 197 16.10 -2.26 -10.40
N ARG A 198 17.29 -1.63 -10.31
CA ARG A 198 18.47 -2.02 -11.10
C ARG A 198 18.86 -3.46 -10.85
N GLN A 199 18.96 -3.88 -9.59
CA GLN A 199 19.27 -5.27 -9.23
C GLN A 199 18.19 -6.21 -9.76
N ARG A 200 16.91 -5.85 -9.59
CA ARG A 200 15.80 -6.70 -10.02
C ARG A 200 15.79 -6.91 -11.52
N VAL A 201 15.90 -5.84 -12.31
CA VAL A 201 15.96 -5.95 -13.77
C VAL A 201 17.16 -6.80 -14.21
N ALA A 202 18.34 -6.60 -13.62
CA ALA A 202 19.51 -7.42 -13.91
C ALA A 202 19.29 -8.92 -13.63
N THR A 203 18.47 -9.28 -12.62
CA THR A 203 18.11 -10.70 -12.38
C THR A 203 17.03 -11.24 -13.34
N LEU A 204 16.20 -10.38 -13.90
CA LEU A 204 15.10 -10.77 -14.79
C LEU A 204 15.56 -10.91 -16.25
N VAL A 205 16.48 -10.07 -16.71
CA VAL A 205 16.97 -10.06 -18.10
C VAL A 205 17.47 -11.43 -18.58
N PRO A 206 18.32 -12.17 -17.83
CA PRO A 206 18.78 -13.49 -18.27
C PRO A 206 17.64 -14.51 -18.45
N ARG A 207 16.53 -14.34 -17.70
CA ARG A 207 15.37 -15.23 -17.80
C ARG A 207 14.60 -15.02 -19.09
N LEU A 208 14.65 -13.82 -19.67
CA LEU A 208 13.96 -13.51 -20.94
C LEU A 208 14.48 -14.33 -22.13
N THR A 209 15.73 -14.80 -22.03
CA THR A 209 16.39 -15.59 -23.08
C THR A 209 16.57 -17.06 -22.71
N GLY A 210 16.11 -17.48 -21.52
CA GLY A 210 16.16 -18.87 -21.09
C GLY A 210 15.24 -19.75 -21.94
N THR A 211 15.40 -21.07 -21.88
CA THR A 211 14.57 -22.04 -22.63
C THR A 211 13.20 -22.30 -21.98
N ASP A 212 13.06 -22.02 -20.68
CA ASP A 212 11.84 -22.15 -19.88
C ASP A 212 10.81 -21.05 -20.21
N GLU A 213 9.71 -21.42 -20.89
CA GLU A 213 8.63 -20.49 -21.28
C GLU A 213 7.88 -19.89 -20.08
N PRO A 214 7.41 -20.66 -19.09
CA PRO A 214 6.87 -20.10 -17.85
C PRO A 214 7.78 -19.06 -17.20
N ALA A 215 9.09 -19.31 -17.10
CA ALA A 215 10.03 -18.37 -16.51
C ALA A 215 10.21 -17.11 -17.37
N ARG A 216 10.27 -17.23 -18.70
CA ARG A 216 10.31 -16.09 -19.64
C ARG A 216 9.07 -15.21 -19.47
N SER A 217 7.89 -15.83 -19.52
CA SER A 217 6.60 -15.13 -19.42
C SER A 217 6.43 -14.45 -18.06
N ALA A 218 6.84 -15.09 -16.96
CA ALA A 218 6.83 -14.48 -15.63
C ALA A 218 7.77 -13.27 -15.53
N ALA A 219 9.00 -13.38 -16.05
CA ALA A 219 9.96 -12.27 -16.06
C ALA A 219 9.47 -11.09 -16.91
N GLN A 220 8.88 -11.36 -18.08
CA GLN A 220 8.28 -10.34 -18.92
C GLN A 220 7.11 -9.65 -18.19
N GLY A 221 6.21 -10.43 -17.58
CA GLY A 221 5.09 -9.91 -16.81
C GLY A 221 5.54 -8.99 -15.68
N GLU A 222 6.58 -9.38 -14.95
CA GLU A 222 7.13 -8.59 -13.86
C GLU A 222 7.74 -7.26 -14.33
N LEU A 223 8.53 -7.28 -15.41
CA LEU A 223 9.09 -6.05 -16.00
C LEU A 223 8.00 -5.10 -16.50
N LEU A 224 6.90 -5.63 -17.01
CA LEU A 224 5.73 -4.83 -17.41
C LEU A 224 5.00 -4.21 -16.22
N VAL A 225 4.90 -4.92 -15.09
CA VAL A 225 4.31 -4.40 -13.85
C VAL A 225 5.16 -3.27 -13.25
N MET A 226 6.48 -3.32 -13.41
CA MET A 226 7.39 -2.24 -12.98
C MET A 226 7.18 -0.93 -13.76
N LYS A 227 6.60 -0.99 -14.97
CA LYS A 227 6.33 0.17 -15.85
C LYS A 227 7.59 1.03 -16.09
N SER A 228 7.49 2.35 -15.95
CA SER A 228 8.59 3.30 -16.16
C SER A 228 9.82 3.03 -15.30
N ARG A 229 9.65 2.40 -14.13
CA ARG A 229 10.78 2.06 -13.24
C ARG A 229 11.73 1.03 -13.85
N ALA A 230 11.25 0.18 -14.76
CA ALA A 230 12.11 -0.79 -15.45
C ALA A 230 12.88 -0.17 -16.63
N VAL A 231 12.48 1.01 -17.14
CA VAL A 231 13.02 1.57 -18.40
C VAL A 231 14.51 1.87 -18.29
N GLU A 232 14.95 2.73 -17.37
CA GLU A 232 16.37 3.07 -17.23
C GLU A 232 17.24 1.83 -16.94
N PRO A 233 16.89 0.94 -15.99
CA PRO A 233 17.63 -0.31 -15.81
C PRO A 233 17.70 -1.19 -17.06
N LEU A 234 16.61 -1.32 -17.83
CA LEU A 234 16.59 -2.10 -19.07
C LEU A 234 17.52 -1.49 -20.13
N VAL A 235 17.53 -0.15 -20.27
CA VAL A 235 18.46 0.53 -21.18
C VAL A 235 19.92 0.31 -20.76
N ARG A 236 20.21 0.23 -19.45
CA ARG A 236 21.57 -0.13 -18.96
C ARG A 236 21.94 -1.58 -19.27
N GLU A 237 21.01 -2.52 -19.14
CA GLU A 237 21.25 -3.92 -19.54
C GLU A 237 21.41 -4.06 -21.06
N LEU A 238 20.67 -3.26 -21.85
CA LEU A 238 20.86 -3.19 -23.30
C LEU A 238 22.26 -2.67 -23.65
N GLN A 239 22.73 -1.63 -22.95
CA GLN A 239 24.08 -1.10 -23.12
C GLN A 239 25.13 -2.20 -22.91
N LYS A 240 24.99 -3.00 -21.85
CA LYS A 240 25.88 -4.14 -21.57
C LYS A 240 25.81 -5.20 -22.68
N ALA A 241 24.60 -5.55 -23.13
CA ALA A 241 24.41 -6.54 -24.19
C ALA A 241 25.07 -6.12 -25.51
N VAL A 242 24.88 -4.87 -25.93
CA VAL A 242 25.49 -4.30 -27.15
C VAL A 242 27.00 -4.15 -27.03
N GLN A 243 27.52 -3.93 -25.82
CA GLN A 243 28.95 -3.83 -25.55
C GLN A 243 29.65 -5.19 -25.37
N SER A 244 28.88 -6.27 -25.18
CA SER A 244 29.44 -7.62 -25.07
C SER A 244 30.14 -8.05 -26.38
N LYS A 245 31.26 -8.76 -26.25
CA LYS A 245 31.95 -9.40 -27.39
C LYS A 245 31.37 -10.77 -27.73
N THR A 246 30.75 -11.45 -26.76
CA THR A 246 30.00 -12.69 -26.92
C THR A 246 28.57 -12.35 -27.33
N SER A 247 28.05 -13.05 -28.36
CA SER A 247 26.72 -12.81 -28.95
C SER A 247 25.61 -12.82 -27.90
N ALA A 248 25.19 -11.62 -27.45
CA ALA A 248 24.05 -11.39 -26.59
C ALA A 248 22.80 -11.00 -27.40
N ALA A 249 22.74 -11.40 -28.69
CA ALA A 249 21.72 -10.98 -29.64
C ALA A 249 20.29 -11.31 -29.16
N GLY A 250 20.10 -12.45 -28.48
CA GLY A 250 18.82 -12.80 -27.87
C GLY A 250 18.40 -11.85 -26.75
N ALA A 251 19.34 -11.41 -25.91
CA ALA A 251 19.07 -10.48 -24.81
C ALA A 251 18.81 -9.07 -25.35
N GLU A 252 19.60 -8.64 -26.34
CA GLU A 252 19.39 -7.38 -27.07
C GLU A 252 17.96 -7.30 -27.63
N ALA A 253 17.55 -8.31 -28.41
CA ALA A 253 16.21 -8.36 -29.01
C ALA A 253 15.08 -8.40 -27.95
N ALA A 254 15.24 -9.19 -26.89
CA ALA A 254 14.26 -9.29 -25.82
C ALA A 254 14.08 -7.96 -25.08
N ILE A 255 15.17 -7.26 -24.76
CA ILE A 255 15.13 -5.96 -24.09
C ILE A 255 14.49 -4.90 -24.99
N VAL A 256 14.89 -4.82 -26.27
CA VAL A 256 14.31 -3.85 -27.23
C VAL A 256 12.80 -4.06 -27.38
N LYS A 257 12.35 -5.31 -27.47
CA LYS A 257 10.91 -5.64 -27.54
C LYS A 257 10.14 -5.16 -26.30
N LEU A 258 10.74 -5.28 -25.11
CA LEU A 258 10.15 -4.79 -23.86
C LEU A 258 10.14 -3.26 -23.79
N LEU A 259 11.23 -2.61 -24.16
CA LEU A 259 11.32 -1.14 -24.22
C LEU A 259 10.28 -0.56 -25.17
N GLY A 260 10.03 -1.18 -26.33
CA GLY A 260 8.97 -0.76 -27.24
C GLY A 260 7.55 -0.79 -26.65
N LYS A 261 7.32 -1.59 -25.59
CA LYS A 261 6.04 -1.60 -24.85
C LYS A 261 6.02 -0.60 -23.68
N LEU A 262 7.17 -0.43 -23.02
CA LEU A 262 7.29 0.35 -21.77
C LEU A 262 7.58 1.84 -22.01
N ALA A 263 8.28 2.14 -23.09
CA ALA A 263 8.77 3.46 -23.46
C ALA A 263 8.81 3.58 -25.00
N PRO A 264 7.64 3.57 -25.67
CA PRO A 264 7.53 3.61 -27.14
C PRO A 264 8.16 4.87 -27.77
N GLU A 265 8.37 5.92 -26.98
CA GLU A 265 9.08 7.15 -27.35
C GLU A 265 10.60 6.97 -27.53
N LEU A 266 11.18 5.87 -27.06
CA LEU A 266 12.58 5.52 -27.29
C LEU A 266 12.77 4.97 -28.71
N THR A 267 12.84 5.87 -29.68
CA THR A 267 12.97 5.55 -31.11
C THR A 267 14.44 5.56 -31.59
N GLY A 268 14.66 5.05 -32.81
CA GLY A 268 15.94 5.15 -33.53
C GLY A 268 16.93 4.01 -33.27
N TYR A 269 16.51 2.95 -32.57
CA TYR A 269 17.33 1.76 -32.40
C TYR A 269 17.08 0.76 -33.52
N ASP A 270 18.15 0.38 -34.21
CA ASP A 270 18.15 -0.67 -35.23
C ASP A 270 19.13 -1.78 -34.81
N PRO A 271 18.66 -3.02 -34.54
CA PRO A 271 19.54 -4.13 -34.16
C PRO A 271 20.52 -4.53 -35.27
N THR A 272 20.23 -4.18 -36.52
CA THR A 272 21.07 -4.49 -37.70
C THR A 272 22.14 -3.43 -37.98
N ALA A 273 22.01 -2.23 -37.41
CA ALA A 273 22.98 -1.15 -37.58
C ALA A 273 24.35 -1.51 -36.99
N ALA A 274 25.43 -0.88 -37.47
CA ALA A 274 26.77 -1.08 -36.93
C ALA A 274 26.82 -0.86 -35.41
N ARG A 275 27.62 -1.67 -34.70
CA ARG A 275 27.71 -1.64 -33.22
C ARG A 275 27.93 -0.23 -32.65
N GLY A 276 28.78 0.59 -33.28
CA GLY A 276 29.02 1.97 -32.86
C GLY A 276 27.75 2.83 -32.87
N VAL A 277 26.90 2.66 -33.88
CA VAL A 277 25.60 3.34 -33.98
C VAL A 277 24.66 2.88 -32.87
N ARG A 278 24.55 1.56 -32.64
CA ARG A 278 23.72 1.02 -31.56
C ARG A 278 24.14 1.52 -30.18
N VAL A 279 25.44 1.53 -29.90
CA VAL A 279 25.99 2.08 -28.65
C VAL A 279 25.66 3.57 -28.50
N ALA A 280 25.79 4.36 -29.57
CA ALA A 280 25.48 5.78 -29.57
C ALA A 280 23.99 6.05 -29.30
N THR A 281 23.08 5.28 -29.93
CA THR A 281 21.64 5.38 -29.67
C THR A 281 21.29 5.10 -28.22
N VAL A 282 21.82 4.00 -27.65
CA VAL A 282 21.58 3.64 -26.24
C VAL A 282 22.14 4.70 -25.28
N ALA A 283 23.33 5.24 -25.56
CA ALA A 283 23.88 6.34 -24.78
C ALA A 283 23.01 7.61 -24.85
N GLY A 284 22.45 7.90 -26.02
CA GLY A 284 21.48 8.99 -26.21
C GLY A 284 20.22 8.81 -25.37
N TRP A 285 19.68 7.59 -25.31
CA TRP A 285 18.55 7.27 -24.42
C TRP A 285 18.89 7.45 -22.94
N LEU A 286 20.05 6.95 -22.48
CA LEU A 286 20.49 7.12 -21.09
C LEU A 286 20.65 8.59 -20.71
N LYS A 287 21.15 9.42 -21.63
CA LYS A 287 21.25 10.87 -21.39
C LYS A 287 19.87 11.50 -21.20
N LYS A 288 18.88 11.14 -22.02
CA LYS A 288 17.49 11.62 -21.89
C LYS A 288 16.83 11.15 -20.60
N LEU A 289 17.15 9.95 -20.13
CA LEU A 289 16.57 9.37 -18.90
C LEU A 289 17.25 9.87 -17.62
N GLY A 290 18.50 10.36 -17.71
CA GLY A 290 19.27 10.91 -16.58
C GLY A 290 19.29 12.45 -16.52
N SER A 291 18.54 13.13 -17.38
CA SER A 291 18.27 14.58 -17.33
C SER A 291 16.89 14.83 -16.73
#